data_AF-Q9XZD3-F1
#
_entry.id   AF-Q9XZD3-F1
#
_cell.length_a   1.000
_cell.length_b   1.000
_cell.length_c   1.000
_cell.angle_alpha   90.00
_cell.angle_beta   90.00
_cell.angle_gamma   90.00
#
_symmetry.space_group_name_H-M   'P 1'
#
loop_
_entity.id
_entity.type
_entity.pdbx_description
1 polymer ?
#
loop_
_entity_poly.entity_id
_entity_poly.type
_entity_poly.pdbx_seq_one_letter_code
_entity_poly.pdbx_strand_id
1 'polypeptide(L)'
;EVLYDPTLLLQIEPLKKFVLLINLIQKSTAKDLQSDIEILHDSANLEDPTSRYAWVTYVMAVAQAGTRLAYDNLRFIIDSDMVTSSVAAQAVAYIPRAFRAPDPAFVDDFFQFAIGSASDKYPLNVLRSTVSYRIHLSESSKQQTKDSCLEDETSQDDAGIKIYINKLAAMLKNAVEEGCSTKIQTLIRAIGNIGNECIVDVFKPYLQGTRVVSSFQRFMMVMSLDKFAEADPEAAQNTSWSSS
;
A
#
# COMPACT_ATOMS: atom_id res chain seq x y z
N GLU A 1 26.37 16.88 16.16
CA GLU A 1 27.84 16.79 16.01
C GLU A 1 28.28 15.81 14.92
N VAL A 2 27.79 14.57 14.90
CA VAL A 2 28.18 13.54 13.90
C VAL A 2 27.94 13.92 12.42
N LEU A 3 26.98 14.80 12.13
CA LEU A 3 26.61 15.21 10.76
C LEU A 3 27.64 16.13 10.07
N TYR A 4 28.58 16.72 10.81
CA TYR A 4 29.51 17.73 10.28
C TYR A 4 30.93 17.20 10.02
N ASP A 5 31.21 15.95 10.40
CA ASP A 5 32.52 15.31 10.16
C ASP A 5 32.35 14.03 9.31
N PRO A 6 32.76 14.05 8.03
CA PRO A 6 32.67 12.90 7.12
C PRO A 6 33.44 11.67 7.61
N THR A 7 34.48 11.86 8.42
CA THR A 7 35.30 10.74 8.92
C THR A 7 34.57 9.96 10.02
N LEU A 8 33.74 10.63 10.82
CA LEU A 8 32.86 9.98 11.80
C LEU A 8 31.76 9.19 11.10
N LEU A 9 31.27 9.65 9.94
CA LEU A 9 30.31 8.91 9.13
C LEU A 9 30.87 7.58 8.61
N LEU A 10 32.18 7.47 8.36
CA LEU A 10 32.80 6.22 7.90
C LEU A 10 32.75 5.11 8.95
N GLN A 11 32.81 5.47 10.24
CA GLN A 11 32.83 4.53 11.37
C GLN A 11 31.42 4.05 11.78
N ILE A 12 30.37 4.67 11.27
CA ILE A 12 28.99 4.30 11.56
C ILE A 12 28.62 3.01 10.83
N GLU A 13 27.94 2.09 11.50
CA GLU A 13 27.42 0.88 10.88
C GLU A 13 26.41 1.24 9.76
N PRO A 14 26.39 0.50 8.64
CA PRO A 14 25.56 0.83 7.48
C PRO A 14 24.08 1.10 7.80
N LEU A 15 23.51 0.33 8.74
CA LEU A 15 22.12 0.51 9.18
C LEU A 15 21.88 1.88 9.82
N LYS A 16 22.80 2.35 10.66
CA LYS A 16 22.69 3.68 11.30
C LYS A 16 22.84 4.80 10.28
N LYS A 17 23.67 4.64 9.25
CA LYS A 17 23.76 5.61 8.13
C LYS A 17 22.45 5.70 7.37
N PHE A 18 21.80 4.55 7.12
CA PHE A 18 20.52 4.51 6.45
C PHE A 18 19.41 5.21 7.25
N VAL A 19 19.34 4.98 8.56
CA VAL A 19 18.40 5.69 9.44
C VAL A 19 18.66 7.19 9.47
N LEU A 20 19.94 7.60 9.48
CA LEU A 20 20.30 9.02 9.39
C LEU A 20 19.84 9.64 8.06
N LEU A 21 20.01 8.93 6.94
CA LEU A 21 19.54 9.39 5.62
C LEU A 21 18.02 9.60 5.61
N ILE A 22 17.24 8.66 6.15
CA ILE A 22 15.78 8.82 6.28
C ILE A 22 15.44 10.09 7.08
N ASN A 23 16.11 10.30 8.22
CA ASN A 23 15.87 11.47 9.07
C ASN A 23 16.27 12.80 8.40
N LEU A 24 17.26 12.78 7.49
CA LEU A 24 17.63 13.94 6.69
C LEU A 24 16.54 14.24 5.67
N ILE A 25 16.11 13.24 4.88
CA ILE A 25 15.05 13.37 3.87
C ILE A 25 13.75 13.89 4.51
N GLN A 26 13.42 13.43 5.72
CA GLN A 26 12.25 13.93 6.47
C GLN A 26 12.28 15.44 6.75
N LYS A 27 13.47 16.04 6.83
CA LYS A 27 13.70 17.46 7.15
C LYS A 27 14.13 18.29 5.95
N SER A 28 14.42 17.65 4.82
CA SER A 28 14.84 18.31 3.59
C SER A 28 13.73 19.17 2.99
N THR A 29 14.12 20.21 2.25
CA THR A 29 13.21 21.01 1.44
C THR A 29 12.97 20.38 0.08
N ALA A 30 11.97 20.87 -0.66
CA ALA A 30 11.72 20.41 -2.03
C ALA A 30 12.93 20.62 -2.96
N LYS A 31 13.64 21.73 -2.78
CA LYS A 31 14.84 22.04 -3.55
C LYS A 31 15.99 21.09 -3.24
N ASP A 32 16.17 20.74 -1.96
CA ASP A 32 17.22 19.81 -1.54
C ASP A 32 16.98 18.43 -2.16
N LEU A 33 15.75 17.91 -2.09
CA LEU A 33 15.42 16.60 -2.67
C LEU A 33 15.54 16.57 -4.19
N GLN A 34 15.12 17.64 -4.87
CA GLN A 34 15.31 17.74 -6.31
C GLN A 34 16.79 17.74 -6.68
N SER A 35 17.61 18.52 -5.97
CA SER A 35 19.06 18.55 -6.17
C SER A 35 19.70 17.19 -5.90
N ASP A 36 19.25 16.47 -4.87
CA ASP A 36 19.73 15.12 -4.55
C ASP A 36 19.41 14.14 -5.67
N ILE A 37 18.20 14.23 -6.26
CA ILE A 37 17.81 13.39 -7.41
C ILE A 37 18.72 13.68 -8.60
N GLU A 38 18.88 14.95 -8.99
CA GLU A 38 19.74 15.34 -10.13
C GLU A 38 21.18 14.85 -9.90
N ILE A 39 21.76 15.09 -8.73
CA ILE A 39 23.13 14.67 -8.43
C ILE A 39 23.25 13.14 -8.42
N LEU A 40 22.41 12.44 -7.65
CA LEU A 40 22.57 11.00 -7.44
C LEU A 40 22.16 10.17 -8.65
N HIS A 41 21.15 10.60 -9.40
CA HIS A 41 20.70 9.90 -10.60
C HIS A 41 21.63 10.18 -11.78
N ASP A 42 21.98 11.44 -12.05
CA ASP A 42 22.77 11.78 -13.25
C ASP A 42 24.24 11.38 -13.10
N SER A 43 24.75 11.32 -11.86
CA SER A 43 26.05 10.72 -11.57
C SER A 43 26.00 9.19 -11.43
N ALA A 44 24.81 8.58 -11.45
CA ALA A 44 24.71 7.14 -11.32
C ALA A 44 25.17 6.44 -12.60
N ASN A 45 26.27 5.70 -12.50
CA ASN A 45 26.59 4.68 -13.49
C ASN A 45 25.79 3.42 -13.14
N LEU A 46 24.64 3.21 -13.80
CA LEU A 46 23.77 2.06 -13.53
C LEU A 46 24.40 0.70 -13.87
N GLU A 47 25.50 0.68 -14.63
CA GLU A 47 26.30 -0.53 -14.89
C GLU A 47 27.24 -0.87 -13.72
N ASP A 48 27.67 0.13 -12.94
CA ASP A 48 28.42 -0.09 -11.70
C ASP A 48 27.44 -0.51 -10.58
N PRO A 49 27.59 -1.71 -9.99
CA PRO A 49 26.76 -2.15 -8.88
C PRO A 49 26.76 -1.16 -7.72
N THR A 50 27.90 -0.52 -7.42
CA THR A 50 28.03 0.37 -6.25
C THR A 50 27.19 1.63 -6.44
N SER A 51 27.35 2.28 -7.58
CA SER A 51 26.58 3.45 -7.97
C SER A 51 25.07 3.14 -8.07
N ARG A 52 24.71 1.99 -8.66
CA ARG A 52 23.31 1.53 -8.69
C ARG A 52 22.74 1.30 -7.27
N TYR A 53 23.50 0.69 -6.36
CA TYR A 53 23.04 0.46 -4.99
C TYR A 53 22.90 1.77 -4.21
N ALA A 54 23.75 2.76 -4.46
CA ALA A 54 23.60 4.09 -3.87
C ALA A 54 22.28 4.74 -4.29
N TRP A 55 21.97 4.74 -5.59
CA TRP A 55 20.69 5.24 -6.11
C TRP A 55 19.48 4.51 -5.51
N VAL A 56 19.49 3.18 -5.51
CA VAL A 56 18.40 2.38 -4.94
C VAL A 56 18.25 2.62 -3.44
N THR A 57 19.35 2.79 -2.70
CA THR A 57 19.33 3.09 -1.26
C THR A 57 18.70 4.45 -1.00
N TYR A 58 19.01 5.45 -1.81
CA TYR A 58 18.37 6.77 -1.73
C TYR A 58 16.86 6.66 -1.97
N VAL A 59 16.43 5.99 -3.04
CA VAL A 59 15.00 5.79 -3.35
C VAL A 59 14.27 5.08 -2.21
N MET A 60 14.88 4.05 -1.62
CA MET A 60 14.29 3.33 -0.47
C MET A 60 14.20 4.21 0.78
N ALA A 61 15.17 5.11 0.99
CA ALA A 61 15.12 6.06 2.09
C ALA A 61 14.02 7.11 1.87
N VAL A 62 13.82 7.59 0.64
CA VAL A 62 12.69 8.46 0.27
C VAL A 62 11.36 7.77 0.55
N ALA A 63 11.21 6.51 0.15
CA ALA A 63 10.00 5.72 0.41
C ALA A 63 9.71 5.52 1.91
N GLN A 64 10.74 5.45 2.74
CA GLN A 64 10.63 5.24 4.19
C GLN A 64 10.59 6.54 5.00
N ALA A 65 10.77 7.71 4.36
CA ALA A 65 10.73 9.00 5.04
C ALA A 65 9.36 9.33 5.62
N GLY A 66 8.27 8.89 4.98
CA GLY A 66 6.92 9.03 5.54
C GLY A 66 6.41 10.47 5.61
N THR A 67 6.91 11.36 4.75
CA THR A 67 6.43 12.75 4.60
C THR A 67 5.77 12.95 3.24
N ARG A 68 4.83 13.88 3.14
CA ARG A 68 4.14 14.19 1.87
C ARG A 68 5.14 14.56 0.77
N LEU A 69 6.12 15.40 1.09
CA LEU A 69 7.15 15.82 0.14
C LEU A 69 7.99 14.64 -0.38
N ALA A 70 8.37 13.70 0.48
CA ALA A 70 9.11 12.51 0.06
C ALA A 70 8.25 11.59 -0.82
N TYR A 71 6.96 11.46 -0.52
CA TYR A 71 6.02 10.73 -1.37
C TYR A 71 5.89 11.36 -2.76
N ASP A 72 5.72 12.68 -2.85
CA ASP A 72 5.61 13.38 -4.13
C ASP A 72 6.90 13.22 -4.97
N ASN A 73 8.09 13.25 -4.33
CA ASN A 73 9.37 12.96 -5.00
C ASN A 73 9.46 11.51 -5.48
N LEU A 74 9.01 10.55 -4.67
CA LEU A 74 9.00 9.14 -5.08
C LEU A 74 8.07 8.91 -6.27
N ARG A 75 6.90 9.57 -6.32
CA ARG A 75 6.03 9.53 -7.50
C ARG A 75 6.74 10.04 -8.72
N PHE A 76 7.40 11.19 -8.62
CA PHE A 76 8.17 11.76 -9.72
C PHE A 76 9.24 10.78 -10.23
N ILE A 77 10.00 10.15 -9.34
CA ILE A 77 11.03 9.14 -9.68
C ILE A 77 10.40 7.95 -10.43
N ILE A 78 9.23 7.46 -9.99
CA ILE A 78 8.54 6.30 -10.58
C ILE A 78 7.88 6.66 -11.92
N ASP A 79 7.17 7.78 -11.98
CA ASP A 79 6.46 8.25 -13.17
C ASP A 79 7.45 8.65 -14.29
N SER A 80 8.67 9.06 -13.92
CA SER A 80 9.77 9.37 -14.85
C SER A 80 10.63 8.15 -15.22
N ASP A 81 10.26 6.94 -14.80
CA ASP A 81 10.99 5.69 -15.10
C ASP A 81 12.48 5.68 -14.68
N MET A 82 12.84 6.44 -13.63
CA MET A 82 14.21 6.52 -13.10
C MET A 82 14.62 5.30 -12.28
N VAL A 83 13.71 4.36 -12.07
CA VAL A 83 13.93 3.13 -11.31
C VAL A 83 13.32 1.94 -12.03
N THR A 84 13.92 0.77 -11.83
CA THR A 84 13.37 -0.46 -12.38
C THR A 84 12.07 -0.83 -11.68
N SER A 85 11.39 -1.75 -12.35
CA SER A 85 10.13 -2.29 -11.93
C SER A 85 10.07 -2.88 -10.53
N SER A 86 11.05 -3.70 -10.21
CA SER A 86 11.15 -4.33 -8.90
C SER A 86 11.43 -3.31 -7.79
N VAL A 87 12.24 -2.29 -8.07
CA VAL A 87 12.60 -1.23 -7.12
C VAL A 87 11.39 -0.35 -6.82
N ALA A 88 10.65 0.10 -7.85
CA ALA A 88 9.42 0.85 -7.67
C ALA A 88 8.39 0.08 -6.83
N ALA A 89 8.15 -1.19 -7.17
CA ALA A 89 7.22 -2.04 -6.44
C ALA A 89 7.58 -2.21 -4.96
N GLN A 90 8.87 -2.32 -4.64
CA GLN A 90 9.36 -2.40 -3.26
C GLN A 90 9.23 -1.06 -2.53
N ALA A 91 9.60 0.05 -3.17
CA ALA A 91 9.49 1.39 -2.60
C ALA A 91 8.03 1.70 -2.24
N VAL A 92 7.08 1.44 -3.15
CA VAL A 92 5.65 1.66 -2.89
C VAL A 92 5.14 0.83 -1.71
N ALA A 93 5.66 -0.40 -1.54
CA ALA A 93 5.26 -1.25 -0.43
C ALA A 93 5.65 -0.72 0.96
N TYR A 94 6.65 0.16 1.05
CA TYR A 94 7.08 0.77 2.31
C TYR A 94 6.22 1.96 2.72
N ILE A 95 5.61 2.67 1.77
CA ILE A 95 4.88 3.93 2.01
C ILE A 95 3.87 3.80 3.16
N PRO A 96 2.98 2.79 3.20
CA PRO A 96 1.92 2.75 4.21
C PRO A 96 2.42 2.47 5.62
N ARG A 97 3.64 1.92 5.75
CA ARG A 97 4.30 1.74 7.05
C ARG A 97 5.11 2.97 7.47
N ALA A 98 5.55 3.77 6.51
CA ALA A 98 6.35 4.96 6.75
C ALA A 98 5.51 6.13 7.25
N PHE A 99 4.29 6.30 6.70
CA PHE A 99 3.37 7.35 7.12
C PHE A 99 2.72 7.00 8.47
N ARG A 100 3.14 7.71 9.53
CA ARG A 100 2.67 7.49 10.92
C ARG A 100 1.33 8.14 11.28
N ALA A 101 0.77 8.98 10.41
CA ALA A 101 -0.53 9.63 10.61
C ALA A 101 -1.07 10.14 9.25
N PRO A 102 -1.35 9.25 8.29
CA PRO A 102 -1.92 9.62 7.00
C PRO A 102 -3.29 10.30 7.16
N ASP A 103 -3.45 11.45 6.52
CA ASP A 103 -4.76 12.10 6.38
C ASP A 103 -5.60 11.46 5.24
N PRO A 104 -6.93 11.65 5.20
CA PRO A 104 -7.77 11.07 4.16
C PRO A 104 -7.41 11.48 2.73
N ALA A 105 -6.86 12.68 2.52
CA ALA A 105 -6.50 13.17 1.19
C ALA A 105 -5.25 12.46 0.65
N PHE A 106 -4.25 12.23 1.50
CA PHE A 106 -3.09 11.41 1.18
C PHE A 106 -3.50 9.98 0.78
N VAL A 107 -4.55 9.47 1.41
CA VAL A 107 -4.96 8.07 1.25
C VAL A 107 -5.66 7.86 -0.07
N ASP A 108 -6.57 8.77 -0.41
CA ASP A 108 -7.19 8.71 -1.73
C ASP A 108 -6.13 8.89 -2.82
N ASP A 109 -5.22 9.85 -2.66
CA ASP A 109 -4.13 10.08 -3.60
C ASP A 109 -3.22 8.84 -3.74
N PHE A 110 -2.84 8.22 -2.62
CA PHE A 110 -2.05 7.00 -2.60
C PHE A 110 -2.80 5.83 -3.24
N PHE A 111 -4.09 5.67 -2.96
CA PHE A 111 -4.92 4.65 -3.58
C PHE A 111 -5.03 4.87 -5.09
N GLN A 112 -5.28 6.09 -5.56
CA GLN A 112 -5.35 6.39 -7.00
C GLN A 112 -4.01 6.13 -7.69
N PHE A 113 -2.90 6.57 -7.09
CA PHE A 113 -1.56 6.25 -7.58
C PHE A 113 -1.33 4.73 -7.65
N ALA A 114 -1.77 4.02 -6.61
CA ALA A 114 -1.63 2.59 -6.47
C ALA A 114 -2.37 1.78 -7.55
N ILE A 115 -3.59 2.18 -7.89
CA ILE A 115 -4.41 1.53 -8.92
C ILE A 115 -4.19 2.08 -10.33
N GLY A 116 -3.47 3.21 -10.45
CA GLY A 116 -3.12 3.86 -11.72
C GLY A 116 -1.69 3.54 -12.14
N SER A 117 -0.82 4.56 -12.14
CA SER A 117 0.54 4.47 -12.69
C SER A 117 1.41 3.38 -12.05
N ALA A 118 1.15 3.03 -10.79
CA ALA A 118 1.84 1.92 -10.12
C ALA A 118 1.27 0.52 -10.47
N SER A 119 0.00 0.43 -10.90
CA SER A 119 -0.71 -0.83 -11.15
C SER A 119 -0.37 -1.47 -12.50
N ASP A 120 -0.27 -0.65 -13.55
CA ASP A 120 0.06 -1.12 -14.90
C ASP A 120 1.47 -1.72 -14.98
N LYS A 121 2.34 -1.25 -14.09
CA LYS A 121 3.71 -1.73 -14.04
C LYS A 121 3.89 -2.82 -12.94
N TYR A 122 3.25 -2.72 -11.76
CA TYR A 122 3.62 -3.51 -10.55
C TYR A 122 2.46 -4.01 -9.67
N PRO A 123 1.55 -4.87 -10.19
CA PRO A 123 0.27 -5.17 -9.55
C PRO A 123 0.36 -5.82 -8.15
N LEU A 124 1.40 -6.61 -7.85
CA LEU A 124 1.41 -7.50 -6.68
C LEU A 124 1.72 -6.84 -5.33
N ASN A 125 2.46 -5.73 -5.30
CA ASN A 125 2.98 -5.14 -4.05
C ASN A 125 2.17 -3.95 -3.54
N VAL A 126 1.53 -3.25 -4.47
CA VAL A 126 0.91 -1.95 -4.25
C VAL A 126 -0.43 -2.11 -3.50
N LEU A 127 -1.26 -3.06 -3.91
CA LEU A 127 -2.54 -3.37 -3.24
C LEU A 127 -2.39 -3.98 -1.84
N ARG A 128 -1.29 -4.71 -1.57
CA ARG A 128 -0.92 -5.17 -0.22
C ARG A 128 -0.61 -4.00 0.70
N SER A 129 -0.02 -2.94 0.15
CA SER A 129 0.40 -1.77 0.88
C SER A 129 -0.80 -0.89 1.25
N THR A 130 -1.73 -0.65 0.32
CA THR A 130 -2.92 0.19 0.56
C THR A 130 -3.84 -0.37 1.65
N VAL A 131 -3.80 -1.67 1.93
CA VAL A 131 -4.55 -2.26 3.06
C VAL A 131 -3.92 -1.96 4.41
N SER A 132 -2.59 -1.82 4.50
CA SER A 132 -1.93 -1.52 5.79
C SER A 132 -2.42 -0.20 6.40
N TYR A 133 -3.04 0.66 5.58
CA TYR A 133 -3.81 1.83 5.99
C TYR A 133 -4.97 1.56 6.97
N ARG A 134 -5.60 0.36 6.90
CA ARG A 134 -6.64 -0.06 7.87
C ARG A 134 -6.15 -0.15 9.30
N ILE A 135 -4.90 -0.56 9.51
CA ILE A 135 -4.35 -0.66 10.86
C ILE A 135 -4.33 0.74 11.48
N HIS A 136 -3.93 1.75 10.70
CA HIS A 136 -3.81 3.11 11.18
C HIS A 136 -5.16 3.75 11.51
N LEU A 137 -6.16 3.65 10.62
CA LEU A 137 -7.51 4.15 10.89
C LEU A 137 -8.18 3.43 12.07
N SER A 138 -7.99 2.11 12.19
CA SER A 138 -8.57 1.31 13.27
C SER A 138 -7.92 1.54 14.65
N GLU A 139 -6.66 1.96 14.70
CA GLU A 139 -5.97 2.31 15.96
C GLU A 139 -6.37 3.69 16.46
N SER A 140 -6.58 4.66 15.55
CA SER A 140 -7.12 5.98 15.91
C SER A 140 -8.58 5.94 16.36
N SER A 141 -9.41 5.04 15.82
CA SER A 141 -10.81 4.90 16.24
C SER A 141 -10.99 4.13 17.56
N LYS A 142 -10.10 3.17 17.86
CA LYS A 142 -10.12 2.43 19.15
C LYS A 142 -9.82 3.28 20.38
N GLN A 143 -9.24 4.48 20.22
CA GLN A 143 -9.07 5.44 21.32
C GLN A 143 -10.31 6.33 21.56
N GLN A 144 -11.34 6.26 20.72
CA GLN A 144 -12.53 7.11 20.86
C GLN A 144 -13.87 6.39 21.05
N THR A 145 -13.97 5.07 20.85
CA THR A 145 -15.25 4.36 21.08
C THR A 145 -15.07 3.08 21.87
N LYS A 146 -14.85 3.24 23.18
CA LYS A 146 -15.55 2.41 24.18
C LYS A 146 -16.84 3.13 24.49
N ASP A 147 -17.90 2.72 23.81
CA ASP A 147 -19.29 2.65 24.29
C ASP A 147 -20.25 2.80 23.11
N SER A 148 -21.27 1.94 23.13
CA SER A 148 -22.50 2.04 22.34
C SER A 148 -22.47 1.60 20.87
N CYS A 149 -22.55 0.29 20.64
CA CYS A 149 -23.20 -0.27 19.45
C CYS A 149 -24.70 -0.44 19.73
N LEU A 150 -25.48 0.65 19.79
CA LEU A 150 -26.93 0.61 19.62
C LEU A 150 -27.40 1.96 19.06
N GLU A 151 -28.21 1.86 18.01
CA GLU A 151 -29.05 2.89 17.38
C GLU A 151 -28.39 3.88 16.42
N ASP A 152 -28.68 3.62 15.14
CA ASP A 152 -28.82 4.51 14.00
C ASP A 152 -27.61 5.33 13.49
N GLU A 153 -27.62 5.46 12.16
CA GLU A 153 -26.64 6.12 11.30
C GLU A 153 -25.38 5.29 10.99
N THR A 154 -25.39 4.67 9.80
CA THR A 154 -24.20 4.27 9.04
C THR A 154 -23.12 5.32 9.21
N SER A 155 -22.10 4.96 10.00
CA SER A 155 -20.99 5.83 10.29
C SER A 155 -20.38 6.33 8.98
N GLN A 156 -20.09 7.63 8.92
CA GLN A 156 -19.47 8.29 7.79
C GLN A 156 -18.14 7.61 7.33
N ASP A 157 -17.56 6.79 8.20
CA ASP A 157 -16.36 5.98 8.00
C ASP A 157 -16.59 4.80 7.01
N ASP A 158 -17.77 4.18 7.02
CA ASP A 158 -18.11 3.09 6.09
C ASP A 158 -18.29 3.58 4.65
N ALA A 159 -18.75 4.82 4.47
CA ALA A 159 -18.95 5.41 3.14
C ALA A 159 -17.62 5.56 2.38
N GLY A 160 -16.55 5.96 3.08
CA GLY A 160 -15.22 6.10 2.50
C GLY A 160 -14.61 4.76 2.07
N ILE A 161 -14.74 3.74 2.92
CA ILE A 161 -14.20 2.39 2.64
C ILE A 161 -14.95 1.72 1.48
N LYS A 162 -16.27 1.88 1.41
CA LYS A 162 -17.10 1.33 0.32
C LYS A 162 -16.66 1.83 -1.06
N ILE A 163 -16.18 3.06 -1.19
CA ILE A 163 -15.66 3.59 -2.47
C ILE A 163 -14.47 2.75 -2.95
N TYR A 164 -13.51 2.45 -2.07
CA TYR A 164 -12.35 1.64 -2.41
C TYR A 164 -12.73 0.19 -2.73
N ILE A 165 -13.61 -0.42 -1.92
CA ILE A 165 -14.13 -1.77 -2.15
C ILE A 165 -14.80 -1.85 -3.53
N ASN A 166 -15.66 -0.88 -3.87
CA ASN A 166 -16.37 -0.85 -5.14
C ASN A 166 -15.42 -0.70 -6.34
N LYS A 167 -14.40 0.18 -6.24
CA LYS A 167 -13.36 0.31 -7.27
C LYS A 167 -12.62 -1.01 -7.50
N LEU A 168 -12.19 -1.67 -6.43
CA LEU A 168 -11.49 -2.96 -6.52
C LEU A 168 -12.41 -4.09 -7.02
N ALA A 169 -13.69 -4.09 -6.65
CA ALA A 169 -14.68 -5.04 -7.14
C ALA A 169 -14.89 -4.91 -8.66
N ALA A 170 -14.94 -3.68 -9.17
CA ALA A 170 -15.01 -3.41 -10.61
C ALA A 170 -13.73 -3.91 -11.33
N MET A 171 -12.55 -3.64 -10.78
CA MET A 171 -11.29 -4.17 -11.32
C MET A 171 -11.26 -5.70 -11.31
N LEU A 172 -11.75 -6.34 -10.24
CA LEU A 172 -11.80 -7.81 -10.13
C LEU A 172 -12.71 -8.40 -11.21
N LYS A 173 -13.87 -7.77 -11.43
CA LYS A 173 -14.80 -8.17 -12.48
C LYS A 173 -14.11 -8.13 -13.86
N ASN A 174 -13.47 -7.01 -14.19
CA ASN A 174 -12.76 -6.85 -15.46
C ASN A 174 -11.62 -7.88 -15.60
N ALA A 175 -10.85 -8.12 -14.54
CA ALA A 175 -9.78 -9.12 -14.56
C ALA A 175 -10.29 -10.55 -14.80
N VAL A 176 -11.48 -10.87 -14.29
CA VAL A 176 -12.16 -12.16 -14.55
C VAL A 176 -12.61 -12.23 -16.01
N GLU A 177 -13.19 -11.17 -16.56
CA GLU A 177 -13.59 -11.09 -17.97
C GLU A 177 -12.37 -11.19 -18.92
N GLU A 178 -11.23 -10.61 -18.55
CA GLU A 178 -9.95 -10.72 -19.27
C GLU A 178 -9.28 -12.11 -19.12
N GLY A 179 -9.74 -12.94 -18.18
CA GLY A 179 -9.09 -14.22 -17.88
C GLY A 179 -7.69 -14.10 -17.26
N CYS A 180 -7.30 -12.93 -16.76
CA CYS A 180 -5.96 -12.68 -16.24
C CYS A 180 -5.80 -13.21 -14.80
N SER A 181 -5.43 -14.48 -14.66
CA SER A 181 -5.35 -15.17 -13.35
C SER A 181 -4.51 -14.41 -12.31
N THR A 182 -3.38 -13.84 -12.71
CA THR A 182 -2.51 -13.06 -11.80
C THR A 182 -3.20 -11.81 -11.26
N LYS A 183 -3.91 -11.04 -12.12
CA LYS A 183 -4.68 -9.87 -11.68
C LYS A 183 -5.82 -10.29 -10.75
N ILE A 184 -6.55 -11.36 -11.09
CA ILE A 184 -7.65 -11.89 -10.28
C ILE A 184 -7.15 -12.23 -8.87
N GLN A 185 -6.07 -13.01 -8.75
CA GLN A 185 -5.51 -13.43 -7.47
C GLN A 185 -5.05 -12.23 -6.62
N THR A 186 -4.42 -11.25 -7.27
CA THR A 186 -3.96 -10.02 -6.63
C THR A 186 -5.13 -9.23 -6.04
N LEU A 187 -6.19 -9.02 -6.84
CA LEU A 187 -7.37 -8.28 -6.43
C LEU A 187 -8.17 -8.99 -5.35
N ILE A 188 -8.27 -10.33 -5.40
CA ILE A 188 -8.86 -11.13 -4.31
C ILE A 188 -8.12 -10.85 -3.00
N ARG A 189 -6.78 -10.94 -3.02
CA ARG A 189 -5.99 -10.71 -1.80
C ARG A 189 -6.12 -9.26 -1.33
N ALA A 190 -6.14 -8.30 -2.24
CA ALA A 190 -6.32 -6.89 -1.93
C ALA A 190 -7.65 -6.59 -1.24
N ILE A 191 -8.75 -7.11 -1.81
CA ILE A 191 -10.10 -6.96 -1.26
C ILE A 191 -10.19 -7.65 0.10
N GLY A 192 -9.69 -8.88 0.23
CA GLY A 192 -9.70 -9.62 1.49
C GLY A 192 -8.98 -8.92 2.64
N ASN A 193 -7.83 -8.37 2.31
CA ASN A 193 -7.01 -7.58 3.20
C ASN A 193 -7.80 -6.36 3.78
N ILE A 194 -8.80 -5.81 3.06
CA ILE A 194 -9.71 -4.78 3.59
C ILE A 194 -10.56 -5.29 4.75
N GLY A 195 -10.79 -6.59 4.95
CA GLY A 195 -11.41 -7.17 6.15
C GLY A 195 -12.62 -6.43 6.73
N ASN A 196 -13.44 -5.83 5.87
CA ASN A 196 -14.72 -5.18 6.18
C ASN A 196 -15.83 -6.10 5.66
N GLU A 197 -16.99 -6.14 6.32
CA GLU A 197 -18.11 -7.03 5.94
C GLU A 197 -18.54 -6.91 4.48
N CYS A 198 -18.44 -5.73 3.86
CA CYS A 198 -18.87 -5.47 2.49
C CYS A 198 -18.11 -6.31 1.46
N ILE A 199 -16.94 -6.87 1.81
CA ILE A 199 -16.18 -7.75 0.91
C ILE A 199 -16.89 -9.08 0.66
N VAL A 200 -17.78 -9.52 1.56
CA VAL A 200 -18.56 -10.75 1.42
C VAL A 200 -19.46 -10.64 0.19
N ASP A 201 -20.13 -9.50 0.03
CA ASP A 201 -21.00 -9.23 -1.13
C ASP A 201 -20.22 -9.18 -2.45
N VAL A 202 -18.98 -8.70 -2.42
CA VAL A 202 -18.10 -8.69 -3.59
C VAL A 202 -17.77 -10.12 -4.05
N PHE A 203 -17.50 -11.04 -3.12
CA PHE A 203 -17.12 -12.43 -3.45
C PHE A 203 -18.32 -13.35 -3.70
N LYS A 204 -19.49 -13.06 -3.12
CA LYS A 204 -20.72 -13.84 -3.26
C LYS A 204 -21.04 -14.34 -4.67
N PRO A 205 -21.07 -13.51 -5.74
CA PRO A 205 -21.41 -13.99 -7.08
C PRO A 205 -20.43 -15.03 -7.63
N TYR A 206 -19.15 -14.96 -7.24
CA TYR A 206 -18.13 -15.92 -7.66
C TYR A 206 -18.20 -17.21 -6.86
N LEU A 207 -18.46 -17.12 -5.55
CA LEU A 207 -18.59 -18.29 -4.66
C LEU A 207 -19.83 -19.12 -5.00
N GLN A 208 -20.94 -18.46 -5.31
CA GLN A 208 -22.18 -19.10 -5.76
C GLN A 208 -22.12 -19.63 -7.21
N GLY A 209 -21.04 -19.33 -7.94
CA GLY A 209 -20.86 -19.77 -9.33
C GLY A 209 -21.68 -19.00 -10.36
N THR A 210 -22.37 -17.92 -9.97
CA THR A 210 -23.04 -17.01 -10.92
C THR A 210 -22.03 -16.29 -11.83
N ARG A 211 -20.79 -16.11 -11.35
CA ARG A 211 -19.63 -15.70 -12.14
C ARG A 211 -18.57 -16.80 -12.13
N VAL A 212 -18.14 -17.22 -13.31
CA VAL A 212 -17.21 -18.35 -13.47
C VAL A 212 -15.79 -17.91 -13.14
N VAL A 213 -15.17 -18.62 -12.21
CA VAL A 213 -13.76 -18.52 -11.81
C VAL A 213 -13.24 -19.93 -11.49
N SER A 214 -11.93 -20.12 -11.45
CA SER A 214 -11.36 -21.42 -11.12
C SER A 214 -11.66 -21.82 -9.66
N SER A 215 -11.65 -23.13 -9.37
CA SER A 215 -11.79 -23.62 -7.99
C SER A 215 -10.72 -23.05 -7.06
N PHE A 216 -9.49 -22.84 -7.57
CA PHE A 216 -8.42 -22.20 -6.83
C PHE A 216 -8.73 -20.73 -6.49
N GLN A 217 -9.30 -19.97 -7.44
CA GLN A 217 -9.69 -18.57 -7.20
C GLN A 217 -10.86 -18.47 -6.19
N ARG A 218 -11.84 -19.37 -6.25
CA ARG A 218 -12.90 -19.44 -5.22
C ARG A 218 -12.33 -19.76 -3.84
N PHE A 219 -11.42 -20.72 -3.76
CA PHE A 219 -10.73 -21.04 -2.52
C PHE A 219 -9.98 -19.81 -1.96
N MET A 220 -9.26 -19.09 -2.82
CA MET A 220 -8.58 -17.84 -2.42
C MET A 220 -9.56 -16.78 -1.89
N MET A 221 -10.74 -16.64 -2.48
CA MET A 221 -11.77 -15.70 -2.00
C MET A 221 -12.24 -16.07 -0.58
N VAL A 222 -12.50 -17.35 -0.32
CA VAL A 222 -12.87 -17.83 1.03
C VAL A 222 -11.74 -17.59 2.02
N MET A 223 -10.50 -17.95 1.68
CA MET A 223 -9.34 -17.73 2.55
C MET A 223 -9.09 -16.24 2.84
N SER A 224 -9.46 -15.37 1.90
CA SER A 224 -9.29 -13.92 2.02
C SER A 224 -10.33 -13.25 2.94
N LEU A 225 -11.31 -14.01 3.44
CA LEU A 225 -12.22 -13.56 4.50
C LEU A 225 -11.62 -13.68 5.90
N ASP A 226 -10.39 -14.22 6.04
CA ASP A 226 -9.65 -14.33 7.31
C ASP A 226 -9.60 -13.00 8.08
N LYS A 227 -9.27 -11.91 7.38
CA LYS A 227 -9.16 -10.57 7.99
C LYS A 227 -10.50 -9.98 8.39
N PHE A 228 -11.59 -10.37 7.73
CA PHE A 228 -12.94 -10.01 8.15
C PHE A 228 -13.31 -10.78 9.42
N ALA A 229 -13.08 -12.10 9.45
CA ALA A 229 -13.36 -12.94 10.62
C ALA A 229 -12.54 -12.55 11.86
N GLU A 230 -11.31 -12.07 11.69
CA GLU A 230 -10.52 -11.49 12.78
C GLU A 230 -11.08 -10.15 13.29
N ALA A 231 -11.63 -9.32 12.39
CA ALA A 231 -12.14 -7.99 12.72
C ALA A 231 -13.54 -8.04 13.35
N ASP A 232 -14.40 -8.95 12.87
CA ASP A 232 -15.76 -9.16 13.37
C ASP A 232 -16.12 -10.66 13.36
N PRO A 233 -15.75 -11.40 14.43
CA PRO A 233 -16.00 -12.83 14.53
C PRO A 233 -17.49 -13.20 14.56
N GLU A 234 -18.35 -12.36 15.14
CA GLU A 234 -19.79 -12.63 15.25
C GLU A 234 -20.48 -12.49 13.90
N ALA A 235 -20.21 -11.40 13.16
CA ALA A 235 -20.72 -11.25 11.80
C ALA A 235 -20.18 -12.34 10.87
N ALA A 236 -18.93 -12.78 11.04
CA ALA A 236 -18.35 -13.89 10.28
C ALA A 236 -19.04 -15.25 10.56
N GLN A 237 -19.46 -15.49 11.80
CA GLN A 237 -20.24 -16.69 12.14
C GLN A 237 -21.66 -16.63 11.56
N ASN A 238 -22.30 -15.46 11.62
CA ASN A 238 -23.67 -15.26 11.11
C ASN A 238 -23.75 -15.21 9.58
N THR A 239 -22.64 -14.87 8.90
CA THR A 239 -22.50 -14.99 7.44
C THR A 239 -22.20 -16.42 6.99
N SER A 240 -22.15 -17.40 7.92
CA SER A 240 -22.13 -18.82 7.56
C SER A 240 -23.33 -19.11 6.66
N TRP A 241 -23.02 -19.37 5.40
CA TRP A 241 -23.93 -19.55 4.28
C TRP A 241 -25.13 -20.36 4.71
N SER A 242 -26.27 -19.68 4.93
CA SER A 242 -27.56 -20.31 5.02
C SER A 242 -27.81 -20.98 3.66
N SER A 243 -27.40 -22.25 3.60
CA SER A 243 -27.70 -23.19 2.54
C SER A 243 -29.22 -23.20 2.38
N SER A 244 -29.68 -22.47 1.37
CA SER A 244 -31.00 -22.61 0.77
C SER A 244 -30.88 -23.58 -0.40
#